data_AF-A0A0I9S7U5-F1
#
_entry.id   AF-A0A0I9S7U5-F1
#
_cell.length_a   1.000
_cell.length_b   1.000
_cell.length_c   1.000
_cell.angle_alpha   90.00
_cell.angle_beta   90.00
_cell.angle_gamma   90.00
#
_symmetry.space_group_name_H-M   'P 1'
#
loop_
_entity.id
_entity.type
_entity.pdbx_description
1 polymer ?
#
loop_
_entity_poly.entity_id
_entity_poly.type
_entity_poly.pdbx_seq_one_letter_code
_entity_poly.pdbx_strand_id
1 'polypeptide(L)'
;MSYIDYTRKSLSSACEITVCMTKEECKILLPFFQKAYKEVKSKYEKYDDIHSGGEATNREENLRIKYLEQSEHLESVLSSIDDILK
;
A
#
# COMPACT_ATOMS: atom_id res chain seq x y z
N MET A 1 -31.35 -14.46 17.41
CA MET A 1 -29.98 -13.94 17.24
C MET A 1 -29.68 -13.81 15.77
N SER A 2 -29.12 -12.68 15.36
CA SER A 2 -28.70 -12.41 13.98
C SER A 2 -27.40 -13.13 13.64
N TYR A 3 -27.12 -13.37 12.35
CA TYR A 3 -25.86 -13.98 11.88
C TYR A 3 -24.60 -13.24 12.39
N ILE A 4 -24.74 -11.93 12.61
CA ILE A 4 -23.72 -11.04 13.19
C ILE A 4 -23.36 -11.41 14.64
N ASP A 5 -24.32 -11.96 15.40
CA ASP A 5 -24.08 -12.33 16.79
C ASP A 5 -23.23 -13.60 16.91
N TYR A 6 -23.22 -14.44 15.87
CA TYR A 6 -22.47 -15.70 15.84
C TYR A 6 -20.99 -15.48 15.45
N THR A 7 -20.72 -14.59 14.50
CA THR A 7 -19.35 -14.27 14.06
C THR A 7 -18.54 -13.59 15.17
N ARG A 8 -19.18 -12.73 15.98
CA ARG A 8 -18.53 -12.07 17.14
C ARG A 8 -18.01 -13.02 18.21
N LYS A 9 -18.58 -14.22 18.36
CA LYS A 9 -18.16 -15.18 19.39
C LYS A 9 -16.85 -15.91 19.08
N SER A 10 -16.37 -15.84 17.84
CA SER A 10 -15.22 -16.63 17.37
C SER A 10 -13.90 -15.85 17.22
N LEU A 11 -13.90 -14.54 17.48
CA LEU A 11 -12.74 -13.67 17.26
C LEU A 11 -12.03 -13.38 18.60
N SER A 12 -10.80 -13.86 18.73
CA SER A 12 -10.03 -13.87 19.97
C SER A 12 -9.31 -12.55 20.30
N SER A 13 -9.44 -11.52 19.46
CA SER A 13 -8.78 -10.24 19.67
C SER A 13 -9.74 -9.07 19.44
N ALA A 14 -9.80 -8.16 20.42
CA ALA A 14 -10.59 -6.92 20.32
C ALA A 14 -10.17 -6.02 19.13
N CYS A 15 -8.96 -6.21 18.58
CA CYS A 15 -8.49 -5.51 17.40
C CYS A 15 -9.12 -6.04 16.10
N GLU A 16 -9.56 -7.30 16.06
CA GLU A 16 -10.24 -7.90 14.89
C GLU A 16 -11.70 -7.44 14.76
N ILE A 17 -12.27 -6.87 15.83
CA ILE A 17 -13.71 -6.57 15.93
C ILE A 17 -14.06 -5.19 15.34
N THR A 18 -13.09 -4.30 15.06
CA THR A 18 -13.42 -2.89 14.76
C THR A 18 -12.87 -2.27 13.47
N VAL A 19 -11.89 -2.85 12.76
CA VAL A 19 -11.35 -2.23 11.52
C VAL A 19 -10.85 -3.25 10.47
N CYS A 20 -11.51 -4.39 10.30
CA CYS A 20 -11.16 -5.31 9.21
C CYS A 20 -11.81 -4.82 7.90
N MET A 21 -11.00 -4.36 6.95
CA MET A 21 -11.42 -4.24 5.55
C MET A 21 -11.93 -5.61 5.06
N THR A 22 -13.11 -5.63 4.47
CA THR A 22 -13.69 -6.85 3.88
C THR A 22 -12.98 -7.20 2.57
N LYS A 23 -13.04 -8.48 2.17
CA LYS A 23 -12.50 -8.91 0.86
C LYS A 23 -13.08 -8.10 -0.31
N GLU A 24 -14.35 -7.71 -0.25
CA GLU A 24 -14.98 -6.90 -1.30
C GLU A 24 -14.44 -5.46 -1.32
N GLU A 25 -14.26 -4.83 -0.16
CA GLU A 25 -13.61 -3.52 -0.08
C GLU A 25 -12.16 -3.58 -0.58
N CYS A 26 -11.42 -4.65 -0.25
CA CYS A 26 -10.07 -4.90 -0.77
C CYS A 26 -10.06 -5.00 -2.30
N LYS A 27 -11.01 -5.71 -2.93
CA LYS A 27 -11.14 -5.77 -4.40
C LYS A 27 -11.40 -4.39 -5.01
N ILE A 28 -12.22 -3.57 -4.36
CA ILE A 28 -12.51 -2.20 -4.82
C ILE A 28 -11.27 -1.31 -4.71
N LEU A 29 -10.53 -1.38 -3.60
CA LEU A 29 -9.35 -0.51 -3.37
C LEU A 29 -8.09 -0.96 -4.13
N LEU A 30 -7.94 -2.25 -4.42
CA LEU A 30 -6.78 -2.81 -5.12
C LEU A 30 -6.37 -2.02 -6.39
N PRO A 31 -7.26 -1.72 -7.35
CA PRO A 31 -6.87 -0.97 -8.55
C PRO A 31 -6.39 0.46 -8.24
N PHE A 32 -6.88 1.09 -7.17
CA PHE A 32 -6.43 2.44 -6.77
C PHE A 32 -4.99 2.39 -6.25
N PHE A 33 -4.68 1.44 -5.38
CA PHE A 33 -3.32 1.26 -4.86
C PHE A 33 -2.35 0.80 -5.95
N GLN A 34 -2.78 -0.07 -6.87
CA GLN A 34 -1.95 -0.46 -8.02
C GLN A 34 -1.64 0.73 -8.93
N LYS A 35 -2.62 1.59 -9.20
CA LYS A 35 -2.42 2.81 -9.99
C LYS A 35 -1.48 3.78 -9.27
N ALA A 36 -1.71 4.03 -7.98
CA ALA A 36 -0.86 4.89 -7.17
C ALA A 36 0.58 4.39 -7.12
N TYR A 37 0.79 3.08 -6.90
CA TYR A 37 2.13 2.47 -6.91
C TYR A 37 2.84 2.69 -8.23
N LYS A 38 2.19 2.43 -9.37
CA LYS A 38 2.78 2.66 -10.70
C LYS A 38 3.18 4.12 -10.92
N GLU A 39 2.32 5.06 -10.54
CA GLU A 39 2.61 6.50 -10.68
C GLU A 39 3.75 6.98 -9.79
N VAL A 40 3.82 6.49 -8.54
CA VAL A 40 4.90 6.82 -7.60
C VAL A 40 6.22 6.17 -8.04
N LYS A 41 6.18 4.90 -8.45
CA LYS A 41 7.36 4.17 -8.91
C LYS A 41 7.98 4.78 -10.16
N SER A 42 7.15 5.19 -11.13
CA SER A 42 7.64 5.92 -12.32
C SER A 42 8.31 7.26 -11.97
N LYS A 43 7.81 7.97 -10.94
CA LYS A 43 8.48 9.18 -10.45
C LYS A 43 9.82 8.85 -9.80
N TYR A 44 9.88 7.81 -8.96
CA TYR A 44 11.12 7.33 -8.36
C TYR A 44 12.14 6.98 -9.44
N GLU A 45 11.78 6.12 -10.40
CA GLU A 45 12.65 5.69 -11.52
C GLU A 45 13.22 6.89 -12.28
N LYS A 46 12.40 7.91 -12.57
CA LYS A 46 12.87 9.14 -13.21
C LYS A 46 13.98 9.85 -12.41
N TYR A 47 13.85 9.96 -11.09
CA TYR A 47 14.90 10.60 -10.28
C TYR A 47 16.08 9.67 -10.00
N ASP A 48 15.86 8.36 -10.01
CA ASP A 48 16.91 7.34 -9.91
C ASP A 48 17.81 7.34 -11.15
N ASP A 49 17.25 7.55 -12.34
CA ASP A 49 18.00 7.74 -13.58
C ASP A 49 18.90 8.99 -13.50
N ILE A 50 18.37 10.12 -12.99
CA ILE A 50 19.13 11.36 -12.81
C ILE A 50 20.25 11.18 -11.77
N HIS A 51 19.95 10.50 -10.66
CA HIS A 51 20.93 10.15 -9.64
C HIS A 51 22.06 9.29 -10.21
N SER A 52 21.70 8.23 -10.94
CA SER A 52 22.64 7.31 -11.59
C SER A 52 23.52 8.01 -12.63
N GLY A 53 23.01 9.07 -13.27
CA GLY A 53 23.78 9.94 -14.15
C GLY A 53 24.81 10.83 -13.44
N GLY A 54 24.77 10.95 -12.10
CA GLY A 54 25.69 11.77 -11.31
C GLY A 54 25.43 13.29 -11.38
N GLU A 55 24.31 13.70 -12.00
CA GLU A 55 23.94 15.11 -12.19
C GLU A 55 22.87 15.58 -11.20
N ALA A 56 22.45 14.71 -10.27
CA ALA A 56 21.38 15.02 -9.33
C ALA A 56 21.72 16.18 -8.41
N THR A 57 20.83 17.17 -8.38
CA THR A 57 20.84 18.22 -7.37
C THR A 57 20.35 17.68 -6.01
N ASN A 58 20.69 18.37 -4.91
CA ASN A 58 20.17 18.03 -3.58
C ASN A 58 18.62 17.95 -3.54
N ARG A 59 17.94 18.77 -4.34
CA ARG A 59 16.48 18.75 -4.44
C ARG A 59 15.97 17.46 -5.09
N GLU A 60 16.64 17.01 -6.15
CA GLU A 60 16.29 15.78 -6.86
C GLU A 60 16.58 14.54 -6.01
N GLU A 61 17.67 14.54 -5.24
CA GLU A 61 17.97 13.46 -4.30
C GLU A 61 16.88 13.34 -3.22
N ASN A 62 16.46 14.48 -2.65
CA ASN A 62 15.37 14.49 -1.66
C ASN A 62 14.05 13.97 -2.24
N LEU A 63 13.77 14.28 -3.52
CA LEU A 63 12.58 13.77 -4.20
C LEU A 63 12.69 12.27 -4.49
N ARG A 64 13.88 11.79 -4.88
CA ARG A 64 14.16 10.37 -5.10
C ARG A 64 13.90 9.56 -3.84
N ILE A 65 14.49 9.95 -2.71
CA ILE A 65 14.29 9.28 -1.41
C ILE A 65 12.82 9.29 -1.02
N LYS A 66 12.15 10.45 -1.13
CA LYS A 66 10.71 10.56 -0.84
C LYS A 66 9.86 9.58 -1.66
N TYR A 67 10.10 9.48 -2.97
CA TYR A 67 9.32 8.58 -3.81
C TYR A 67 9.67 7.10 -3.60
N LEU A 68 10.92 6.80 -3.25
CA LEU A 68 11.34 5.46 -2.84
C LEU A 68 10.53 5.00 -1.61
N GLU A 69 10.57 5.77 -0.52
CA GLU A 69 9.84 5.46 0.72
C GLU A 69 8.33 5.30 0.48
N GLN A 70 7.74 6.19 -0.34
CA GLN A 70 6.33 6.09 -0.72
C GLN A 70 6.02 4.83 -1.53
N SER A 71 6.92 4.42 -2.42
CA SER A 71 6.75 3.22 -3.24
C SER A 71 6.82 1.95 -2.38
N GLU A 72 7.77 1.88 -1.44
CA GLU A 72 7.92 0.76 -0.50
C GLU A 72 6.69 0.61 0.40
N HIS A 73 6.15 1.73 0.88
CA HIS A 73 4.92 1.72 1.68
C HIS A 73 3.72 1.20 0.88
N LEU A 74 3.56 1.66 -0.37
CA LEU A 74 2.49 1.18 -1.26
C LEU A 74 2.65 -0.31 -1.61
N GLU A 75 3.87 -0.79 -1.78
CA GLU A 75 4.17 -2.20 -2.01
C GLU A 75 3.76 -3.07 -0.82
N SER A 76 4.05 -2.61 0.41
CA SER A 76 3.60 -3.27 1.64
C SER A 76 2.06 -3.32 1.77
N VAL A 77 1.37 -2.23 1.41
CA VAL A 77 -0.10 -2.19 1.38
C VAL A 77 -0.65 -3.18 0.34
N LEU A 78 -0.07 -3.22 -0.86
CA LEU A 78 -0.48 -4.16 -1.91
C LEU A 78 -0.26 -5.61 -1.49
N SER A 79 0.86 -5.94 -0.85
CA SER A 79 1.12 -7.27 -0.30
C SER A 79 0.08 -7.66 0.75
N SER A 80 -0.24 -6.74 1.66
CA SER A 80 -1.28 -6.96 2.69
C SER A 80 -2.66 -7.21 2.07
N ILE A 81 -3.02 -6.47 1.01
CA ILE A 81 -4.28 -6.68 0.29
C ILE A 81 -4.28 -8.04 -0.41
N ASP A 82 -3.18 -8.43 -1.05
CA ASP A 82 -3.06 -9.74 -1.70
C ASP A 82 -3.22 -10.89 -0.71
N ASP A 83 -2.62 -10.77 0.48
CA ASP A 83 -2.75 -11.76 1.56
C ASP A 83 -4.20 -11.87 2.08
N ILE A 84 -4.95 -10.77 2.13
CA ILE A 84 -6.39 -10.80 2.49
C ILE A 84 -7.24 -11.42 1.38
N LEU A 85 -6.86 -11.24 0.11
CA LEU A 85 -7.62 -11.74 -1.03
C LEU A 85 -7.41 -13.23 -1.30
N LYS A 86 -6.28 -13.82 -0.87
CA LYS A 86 -6.05 -15.28 -0.83
C LYS A 86 -7.14 -16.01 -0.05
#